data_AF-R1IJ61-F1
#
_entry.id   AF-R1IJ61-F1
#
_cell.length_a   1.000
_cell.length_b   1.000
_cell.length_c   1.000
_cell.angle_alpha   90.00
_cell.angle_beta   90.00
_cell.angle_gamma   90.00
#
_symmetry.space_group_name_H-M   'P 1'
#
loop_
_entity.id
_entity.type
_entity.pdbx_description
1 polymer ?
#
loop_
_entity_poly.entity_id
_entity_poly.type
_entity_poly.pdbx_seq_one_letter_code
_entity_poly.pdbx_strand_id
1 'polypeptide(L)'
;MTEKDATTTGDDLRAEEFDRAAVGTVLAAGDWAGWDELLEWLRAEGPGIPELSPGALRGIRQDAERACATGFPFPHDPDHLYAILRGQHLARAHD
;
A
#
# COMPACT_ATOMS: atom_id res chain seq x y z
N MET A 1 17.71 39.45 8.92
CA MET A 1 18.74 38.54 8.39
C MET A 1 18.46 37.18 9.03
N THR A 2 17.46 36.46 8.55
CA THR A 2 17.44 35.51 7.40
C THR A 2 18.10 34.19 7.79
N GLU A 3 17.27 33.14 7.86
CA GLU A 3 17.52 31.67 7.87
C GLU A 3 16.37 31.09 8.72
N LYS A 4 15.15 30.77 8.26
CA LYS A 4 14.65 30.13 7.03
C LYS A 4 15.09 28.68 6.80
N ASP A 5 15.07 27.86 7.84
CA ASP A 5 14.97 26.40 7.72
C ASP A 5 13.76 25.88 8.51
N ALA A 6 12.59 26.17 7.97
CA ALA A 6 11.43 25.32 8.18
C ALA A 6 11.70 24.04 7.37
N THR A 7 12.12 22.98 8.04
CA THR A 7 12.12 21.62 7.50
C THR A 7 10.67 21.18 7.29
N THR A 8 10.05 21.70 6.23
CA THR A 8 8.86 21.11 5.62
C THR A 8 9.35 19.95 4.76
N THR A 9 8.85 18.74 5.05
CA THR A 9 8.53 17.64 4.11
C THR A 9 9.04 16.30 4.62
N GLY A 10 8.14 15.36 4.91
CA GLY A 10 8.50 13.94 4.85
C GLY A 10 7.48 12.96 5.41
N ASP A 11 7.03 13.15 6.66
CA ASP A 11 6.50 12.01 7.46
C ASP A 11 5.04 12.19 7.95
N ASP A 12 4.53 13.42 8.00
CA ASP A 12 3.18 13.74 8.54
C ASP A 12 2.00 13.49 7.57
N LEU A 13 2.30 12.95 6.37
CA LEU A 13 1.31 12.39 5.45
C LEU A 13 1.57 10.89 5.36
N ARG A 14 1.53 10.18 6.50
CA ARG A 14 1.18 8.75 6.48
C ARG A 14 -0.05 8.66 5.59
N ALA A 15 0.10 8.13 4.39
CA ALA A 15 -1.03 7.76 3.54
C ALA A 15 -2.07 7.13 4.46
N GLU A 16 -3.29 7.68 4.50
CA GLU A 16 -4.33 7.32 5.46
C GLU A 16 -4.22 5.83 5.76
N GLU A 17 -3.90 5.50 7.03
CA GLU A 17 -3.58 4.13 7.41
C GLU A 17 -4.72 3.25 6.91
N PHE A 18 -4.46 2.43 5.90
CA PHE A 18 -5.46 1.51 5.39
C PHE A 18 -5.55 0.36 6.38
N ASP A 19 -6.77 0.00 6.74
CA ASP A 19 -7.02 -1.14 7.60
C ASP A 19 -7.02 -2.46 6.82
N ARG A 20 -6.96 -3.57 7.56
CA ARG A 20 -7.10 -4.92 7.01
C ARG A 20 -8.39 -5.08 6.18
N ALA A 21 -9.45 -4.38 6.55
CA ALA A 21 -10.72 -4.40 5.80
C ALA A 21 -10.53 -3.90 4.36
N ALA A 22 -9.78 -2.80 4.16
CA ALA A 22 -9.50 -2.26 2.83
C ALA A 22 -8.70 -3.25 1.97
N VAL A 23 -7.71 -3.93 2.55
CA VAL A 23 -6.96 -4.99 1.86
C VAL A 23 -7.87 -6.16 1.49
N GLY A 24 -8.79 -6.54 2.38
CA GLY A 24 -9.81 -7.53 2.11
C GLY A 24 -10.71 -7.15 0.94
N THR A 25 -11.18 -5.90 0.90
CA THR A 25 -11.98 -5.37 -0.22
C THR A 25 -11.20 -5.42 -1.53
N VAL A 26 -9.91 -5.06 -1.53
CA VAL A 26 -9.05 -5.16 -2.73
C VAL A 26 -8.94 -6.61 -3.20
N LEU A 27 -8.65 -7.57 -2.32
CA LEU A 27 -8.58 -8.98 -2.70
C LEU A 27 -9.94 -9.57 -3.10
N ALA A 28 -11.05 -9.06 -2.55
CA ALA A 28 -12.38 -9.50 -2.93
C ALA A 28 -12.85 -8.93 -4.28
N ALA A 29 -12.25 -7.84 -4.74
CA ALA A 29 -12.63 -7.20 -6.00
C ALA A 29 -12.15 -7.96 -7.25
N GLY A 30 -11.18 -8.86 -7.12
CA GLY A 30 -10.67 -9.64 -8.24
C GLY A 30 -9.73 -10.77 -7.83
N ASP A 31 -9.60 -11.77 -8.71
CA ASP A 31 -8.65 -12.86 -8.55
C ASP A 31 -7.31 -12.44 -9.18
N TRP A 32 -6.45 -11.84 -8.38
CA TRP A 32 -5.22 -11.22 -8.88
C TRP A 32 -4.13 -12.26 -9.14
N ALA A 33 -3.57 -12.28 -10.34
CA ALA A 33 -2.43 -13.16 -10.66
C ALA A 33 -1.09 -12.71 -10.03
N GLY A 34 -0.99 -11.44 -9.62
CA GLY A 34 0.22 -10.88 -9.01
C GLY A 34 0.15 -9.37 -8.76
N TRP A 35 1.28 -8.81 -8.34
CA TRP A 35 1.39 -7.38 -8.01
C TRP A 35 1.03 -6.44 -9.17
N ASP A 36 1.48 -6.76 -10.39
CA ASP A 36 1.29 -5.88 -11.56
C ASP A 36 -0.19 -5.67 -11.88
N GLU A 37 -0.97 -6.76 -11.87
CA GLU A 37 -2.41 -6.74 -12.11
C GLU A 37 -3.17 -6.00 -11.01
N LEU A 38 -2.82 -6.24 -9.73
CA LEU A 38 -3.39 -5.49 -8.61
C LEU A 38 -3.06 -3.99 -8.69
N LEU A 39 -1.83 -3.63 -9.07
CA LEU A 39 -1.40 -2.24 -9.22
C LEU A 39 -2.11 -1.53 -10.39
N GLU A 40 -2.33 -2.22 -11.50
CA GLU A 40 -3.12 -1.71 -12.61
C GLU A 40 -4.57 -1.43 -12.18
N TRP A 41 -5.20 -2.39 -11.50
CA TRP A 41 -6.56 -2.25 -10.99
C TRP A 41 -6.68 -1.10 -9.97
N LEU A 42 -5.73 -0.98 -9.04
CA LEU A 42 -5.71 0.13 -8.06
C LEU A 42 -5.64 1.51 -8.72
N ARG A 43 -5.06 1.61 -9.92
CA ARG A 43 -4.96 2.86 -10.69
C ARG A 43 -6.21 3.13 -11.53
N ALA A 44 -6.82 2.10 -12.09
CA ALA A 44 -7.96 2.21 -13.00
C ALA A 44 -9.30 2.22 -12.26
N GLU A 45 -9.56 1.19 -11.47
CA GLU A 45 -10.88 0.90 -10.90
C GLU A 45 -10.97 1.13 -9.39
N GLY A 46 -9.85 1.02 -8.67
CA GLY A 46 -9.78 1.25 -7.23
C GLY A 46 -10.50 2.53 -6.75
N PRO A 47 -10.33 3.70 -7.40
CA PRO A 47 -11.02 4.95 -7.03
C PRO A 47 -12.55 4.90 -7.16
N GLY A 48 -13.09 3.93 -7.91
CA GLY A 48 -14.53 3.70 -8.06
C GLY A 48 -15.15 2.87 -6.93
N ILE A 49 -14.34 2.29 -6.04
CA ILE A 49 -14.82 1.44 -4.95
C ILE A 49 -15.19 2.32 -3.75
N PRO A 50 -16.49 2.38 -3.35
CA PRO A 50 -16.95 3.25 -2.28
C PRO A 50 -16.42 2.85 -0.90
N GLU A 51 -16.03 1.59 -0.73
CA GLU A 51 -15.44 1.05 0.50
C GLU A 51 -13.96 1.41 0.67
N LEU A 52 -13.32 1.94 -0.38
CA LEU A 52 -11.90 2.29 -0.37
C LEU A 52 -11.72 3.80 -0.37
N SER A 53 -11.21 4.33 0.75
CA SER A 53 -10.82 5.73 0.85
C SER A 53 -9.65 6.05 -0.10
N PRO A 54 -9.58 7.28 -0.65
CA PRO A 54 -8.51 7.69 -1.55
C PRO A 54 -7.11 7.59 -0.92
N GLY A 55 -6.95 7.86 0.39
CA GLY A 55 -5.68 7.65 1.07
C GLY A 55 -5.34 6.17 1.28
N ALA A 56 -6.36 5.33 1.51
CA ALA A 56 -6.15 3.89 1.62
C ALA A 56 -5.65 3.30 0.30
N LEU A 57 -6.27 3.67 -0.83
CA LEU A 57 -5.81 3.30 -2.17
C LEU A 57 -4.37 3.75 -2.42
N ARG A 58 -4.04 4.98 -2.03
CA ARG A 58 -2.68 5.52 -2.19
C ARG A 58 -1.66 4.74 -1.36
N GLY A 59 -1.99 4.43 -0.10
CA GLY A 59 -1.13 3.66 0.80
C GLY A 59 -0.90 2.24 0.29
N ILE A 60 -1.98 1.51 0.01
CA ILE A 60 -1.90 0.15 -0.55
C ILE A 60 -1.06 0.14 -1.82
N ARG A 61 -1.25 1.12 -2.72
CA ARG A 61 -0.48 1.21 -3.96
C ARG A 61 1.01 1.42 -3.68
N GLN A 62 1.38 2.39 -2.83
CA GLN A 62 2.78 2.67 -2.52
C GLN A 62 3.49 1.46 -1.90
N ASP A 63 2.83 0.77 -0.96
CA ASP A 63 3.40 -0.41 -0.32
C ASP A 63 3.44 -1.63 -1.26
N ALA A 64 2.45 -1.80 -2.14
CA ALA A 64 2.45 -2.83 -3.17
C ALA A 64 3.54 -2.59 -4.22
N GLU A 65 3.76 -1.35 -4.64
CA GLU A 65 4.87 -0.95 -5.54
C GLU A 65 6.22 -1.31 -4.90
N ARG A 66 6.37 -1.09 -3.59
CA ARG A 66 7.57 -1.47 -2.84
C ARG A 66 7.74 -3.00 -2.72
N ALA A 67 6.68 -3.73 -2.40
CA ALA A 67 6.71 -5.20 -2.34
C ALA A 67 7.06 -5.82 -3.71
N CYS A 68 6.51 -5.28 -4.78
CA CYS A 68 6.84 -5.66 -6.15
C CYS A 68 8.30 -5.37 -6.49
N ALA A 69 8.79 -4.16 -6.18
CA ALA A 69 10.18 -3.76 -6.42
C ALA A 69 11.20 -4.58 -5.63
N THR A 70 10.81 -5.10 -4.46
CA THR A 70 11.65 -5.97 -3.62
C THR A 70 11.57 -7.45 -4.01
N GLY A 71 10.74 -7.81 -5.02
CA GLY A 71 10.60 -9.19 -5.49
C GLY A 71 9.85 -10.10 -4.52
N PHE A 72 9.06 -9.55 -3.60
CA PHE A 72 8.23 -10.37 -2.71
C PHE A 72 7.18 -11.14 -3.52
N PRO A 73 6.91 -12.42 -3.22
CA PRO A 73 5.83 -13.15 -3.86
C PRO A 73 4.48 -12.52 -3.50
N PHE A 74 3.54 -12.53 -4.45
CA PHE A 74 2.19 -12.01 -4.22
C PHE A 74 1.39 -12.97 -3.33
N PRO A 75 0.86 -12.49 -2.18
CA PRO A 75 -0.01 -13.30 -1.33
C PRO A 75 -1.47 -13.21 -1.79
N HIS A 76 -2.16 -14.35 -1.86
CA HIS A 76 -3.61 -14.40 -2.07
C HIS A 76 -4.41 -14.35 -0.74
N ASP A 77 -3.72 -14.28 0.39
CA ASP A 77 -4.35 -14.16 1.71
C ASP A 77 -4.39 -12.69 2.16
N PRO A 78 -5.54 -12.17 2.62
CA PRO A 78 -5.68 -10.76 3.02
C PRO A 78 -4.87 -10.39 4.25
N ASP A 79 -4.69 -11.29 5.21
CA ASP A 79 -3.88 -11.03 6.40
C ASP A 79 -2.40 -10.96 6.03
N HIS A 80 -1.95 -11.88 5.17
CA HIS A 80 -0.59 -11.92 4.68
C HIS A 80 -0.27 -10.72 3.78
N LEU A 81 -1.19 -10.33 2.90
CA LEU A 81 -1.07 -9.10 2.10
C LEU A 81 -0.96 -7.88 3.00
N TYR A 82 -1.86 -7.74 3.99
CA TYR A 82 -1.81 -6.64 4.94
C TYR A 82 -0.49 -6.60 5.71
N ALA A 83 0.04 -7.74 6.15
CA ALA A 83 1.32 -7.83 6.84
C ALA A 83 2.51 -7.42 5.96
N ILE A 84 2.51 -7.83 4.68
CA ILE A 84 3.53 -7.44 3.70
C ILE A 84 3.48 -5.93 3.45
N LEU A 85 2.28 -5.39 3.21
CA LEU A 85 2.10 -3.96 2.91
C LEU A 85 2.48 -3.09 4.11
N ARG A 86 2.14 -3.49 5.34
CA ARG A 86 2.54 -2.76 6.56
C ARG A 86 4.04 -2.88 6.88
N GLY A 87 4.83 -3.56 6.05
CA GLY A 87 6.24 -3.77 6.29
C GLY A 87 6.55 -4.60 7.54
N GLN A 88 5.56 -5.29 8.11
CA GLN A 88 5.74 -6.17 9.28
C GLN A 88 6.65 -7.37 8.95
N HIS A 89 6.85 -7.65 7.67
CA HIS A 89 7.80 -8.65 7.17
C HIS A 89 9.19 -8.08 6.81
N LEU A 90 9.33 -6.76 6.68
CA LEU A 90 10.60 -6.12 6.26
C LEU A 90 11.53 -5.80 7.43
N ALA A 91 11.03 -5.79 8.67
CA ALA A 91 11.79 -5.41 9.87
C ALA A 91 12.79 -6.48 10.37
N ARG A 92 12.89 -7.64 9.73
CA ARG A 92 13.82 -8.73 10.14
C ARG A 92 14.98 -9.00 9.19
N ALA A 93 15.09 -8.25 8.09
CA ALA A 93 16.14 -8.44 7.09
C ALA A 93 17.24 -7.36 7.12
N HIS A 94 17.25 -6.50 8.13
CA HIS A 94 18.35 -5.56 8.38
C HIS A 94 18.94 -5.89 9.77
N ASP A 95 19.96 -6.74 9.75
CA ASP A 95 20.97 -6.90 10.81
C ASP A 95 21.79 -5.62 10.94
#